data_AF-A0A6P1W4R4-F1
#
_entry.id   AF-A0A6P1W4R4-F1
#
_cell.length_a   1.000
_cell.length_b   1.000
_cell.length_c   1.000
_cell.angle_alpha   90.00
_cell.angle_beta   90.00
_cell.angle_gamma   90.00
#
_symmetry.space_group_name_H-M   'P 1'
#
loop_
_entity.id
_entity.type
_entity.pdbx_description
1 polymer ?
#
loop_
_entity_poly.entity_id
_entity_poly.type
_entity_poly.pdbx_seq_one_letter_code
_entity_poly.pdbx_strand_id
1 'polypeptide(L)'
;MKTKSAVEATIETKSIMESITAPDWSIKGWKIHFLFSERQLHQVKKLSVIDKWYEDPIVIATCHDRLRTCFKSIREFHDTFGTLPQIGDRLFDEDSGLLVQERSIDGDLMIISYIVLPQIRTTS
;
A
#
# COMPACT_ATOMS: atom_id res chain seq x y z
N MET A 1 -14.31 -39.20 9.15
CA MET A 1 -13.39 -39.16 7.99
C MET A 1 -13.75 -37.95 7.13
N LYS A 2 -12.77 -37.04 6.96
CA LYS A 2 -12.53 -36.12 5.82
C LYS A 2 -13.68 -35.17 5.40
N THR A 3 -13.63 -33.88 5.79
CA THR A 3 -13.05 -32.71 5.04
C THR A 3 -13.82 -32.38 3.75
N LYS A 4 -14.21 -31.16 3.42
CA LYS A 4 -13.67 -29.81 3.66
C LYS A 4 -14.83 -28.84 3.39
N SER A 5 -15.15 -27.93 4.31
CA SER A 5 -15.88 -26.71 3.94
C SER A 5 -14.80 -25.75 3.43
N ALA A 6 -14.79 -25.54 2.12
CA ALA A 6 -13.92 -24.55 1.50
C ALA A 6 -14.41 -23.18 1.98
N VAL A 7 -13.60 -22.54 2.83
CA VAL A 7 -13.71 -21.12 3.12
C VAL A 7 -13.45 -20.40 1.81
N GLU A 8 -14.54 -20.03 1.14
CA GLU A 8 -14.54 -19.08 0.04
C GLU A 8 -14.06 -17.76 0.64
N ALA A 9 -12.73 -17.55 0.62
CA ALA A 9 -12.14 -16.26 0.88
C ALA A 9 -12.65 -15.35 -0.23
N THR A 10 -13.76 -14.66 0.04
CA THR A 10 -14.22 -13.53 -0.74
C THR A 10 -13.07 -12.54 -0.70
N ILE A 11 -12.23 -12.56 -1.73
CA ILE A 11 -11.26 -11.51 -1.96
C ILE A 11 -12.12 -10.32 -2.32
N GLU A 12 -12.53 -9.55 -1.31
CA GLU A 12 -13.01 -8.19 -1.52
C GLU A 12 -11.88 -7.48 -2.25
N THR A 13 -12.01 -7.36 -3.57
CA THR A 13 -11.15 -6.53 -4.40
C THR A 13 -11.42 -5.10 -3.99
N LYS A 14 -10.77 -4.65 -2.92
CA LYS A 14 -10.78 -3.26 -2.50
C LYS A 14 -10.30 -2.41 -3.67
N SER A 15 -11.11 -1.43 -4.04
CA SER A 15 -10.76 -0.50 -5.09
C SER A 15 -9.44 0.20 -4.73
N ILE A 16 -8.53 0.29 -5.69
CA ILE A 16 -7.27 1.03 -5.53
C ILE A 16 -7.47 2.54 -5.34
N MET A 17 -8.72 3.02 -5.50
CA MET A 17 -9.13 4.39 -5.21
C MET A 17 -9.39 4.63 -3.72
N GLU A 18 -9.55 3.56 -2.94
CA GLU A 18 -9.81 3.64 -1.50
C GLU A 18 -8.53 3.35 -0.71
N SER A 19 -8.67 3.35 0.62
CA SER A 19 -7.61 2.89 1.49
C SER A 19 -7.31 1.41 1.25
N ILE A 20 -6.10 1.13 0.78
CA ILE A 20 -5.59 -0.21 0.53
C ILE A 20 -4.97 -0.73 1.82
N THR A 21 -5.52 -1.84 2.32
CA THR A 21 -5.17 -2.40 3.62
C THR A 21 -5.16 -3.91 3.56
N ALA A 22 -4.41 -4.55 4.45
CA ALA A 22 -4.46 -5.99 4.66
C ALA A 22 -4.60 -6.32 6.15
N PRO A 23 -5.25 -7.43 6.52
CA PRO A 23 -5.48 -7.78 7.93
C PRO A 23 -4.19 -7.94 8.75
N ASP A 24 -3.10 -8.35 8.10
CA ASP A 24 -1.79 -8.56 8.70
C ASP A 24 -0.92 -7.29 8.72
N TRP A 25 -1.38 -6.19 8.14
CA TRP A 25 -0.64 -4.93 8.10
C TRP A 25 -0.87 -4.12 9.38
N SER A 26 -0.21 -4.55 10.45
CA SER A 26 -0.21 -3.83 11.72
C SER A 26 1.17 -3.77 12.35
N ILE A 27 1.43 -2.69 13.08
CA ILE A 27 2.66 -2.46 13.84
C ILE A 27 2.26 -2.03 15.24
N LYS A 28 2.65 -2.81 16.26
CA LYS A 28 2.31 -2.55 17.67
C LYS A 28 0.80 -2.26 17.90
N GLY A 29 -0.07 -3.00 17.22
CA GLY A 29 -1.53 -2.84 17.32
C GLY A 29 -2.13 -1.71 16.47
N TRP A 30 -1.31 -0.90 15.81
CA TRP A 30 -1.76 0.11 14.84
C TRP A 30 -1.90 -0.50 13.45
N LYS A 31 -3.04 -0.30 12.80
CA LYS A 31 -3.27 -0.73 11.42
C LYS A 31 -2.59 0.23 10.45
N ILE A 32 -1.91 -0.30 9.45
CA ILE A 32 -1.24 0.50 8.41
C ILE A 32 -2.10 0.50 7.15
N HIS A 33 -2.48 1.69 6.73
CA HIS A 33 -3.30 1.96 5.58
C HIS A 33 -2.47 2.70 4.52
N PHE A 34 -2.67 2.35 3.26
CA PHE A 34 -2.06 3.09 2.15
C PHE A 34 -3.13 3.74 1.29
N LEU A 35 -2.82 4.92 0.77
CA LEU A 35 -3.59 5.58 -0.26
C LEU A 35 -2.65 6.01 -1.36
N PHE A 36 -3.07 5.85 -2.61
CA PHE A 36 -2.32 6.38 -3.74
C PHE A 36 -2.64 7.86 -3.94
N SER A 37 -1.60 8.67 -4.08
CA SER A 37 -1.74 10.03 -4.58
C SER A 37 -2.35 10.04 -5.98
N GLU A 38 -2.97 11.17 -6.38
CA GLU A 38 -3.50 11.33 -7.75
C GLU A 38 -2.46 11.05 -8.83
N ARG A 39 -1.20 11.40 -8.55
CA ARG A 39 -0.08 11.14 -9.45
C ARG A 39 0.21 9.65 -9.57
N GLN A 40 0.18 8.91 -8.46
CA GLN A 40 0.33 7.47 -8.48
C GLN A 40 -0.82 6.82 -9.24
N LEU A 41 -2.07 7.23 -8.97
CA LEU A 41 -3.24 6.73 -9.69
C LEU A 41 -3.13 6.96 -11.20
N HIS A 42 -2.60 8.10 -11.64
CA HIS A 42 -2.32 8.35 -13.07
C HIS A 42 -1.29 7.36 -13.66
N GLN A 43 -0.24 6.99 -12.91
CA GLN A 43 0.73 6.00 -13.37
C GLN A 43 0.11 4.60 -13.43
N VAL A 44 -0.66 4.25 -12.40
CA VAL A 44 -1.36 2.97 -12.31
C VAL A 44 -2.38 2.82 -13.45
N LYS A 45 -3.14 3.88 -13.78
CA LYS A 45 -4.06 3.91 -14.91
C LYS A 45 -3.39 3.58 -16.25
N LYS A 46 -2.14 4.02 -16.46
CA LYS A 46 -1.38 3.72 -17.70
C LYS A 46 -1.00 2.25 -17.84
N LEU A 47 -1.02 1.48 -16.75
CA LEU A 47 -0.70 0.05 -16.77
C LEU A 47 -1.89 -0.79 -17.22
N SER A 48 -3.12 -0.27 -17.16
CA SER A 48 -4.31 -1.02 -17.53
C SER A 48 -4.57 -0.94 -19.03
N VAL A 49 -5.10 -2.05 -19.55
CA VAL A 49 -5.57 -2.17 -20.94
C VAL A 49 -7.09 -1.95 -21.01
N ILE A 50 -7.77 -1.83 -19.88
CA ILE A 50 -9.23 -1.65 -19.79
C ILE A 50 -9.61 -0.27 -19.26
N ASP A 51 -10.76 0.24 -19.69
CA ASP A 51 -11.25 1.57 -19.26
C ASP A 51 -11.49 1.64 -17.75
N LYS A 52 -11.98 0.53 -17.16
CA LYS A 52 -12.14 0.36 -15.72
C LYS A 52 -10.86 -0.15 -15.07
N TRP A 53 -9.78 0.60 -15.23
CA TRP A 53 -8.44 0.24 -14.75
C TRP A 53 -8.34 -0.09 -13.25
N TYR A 54 -9.26 0.42 -12.42
CA TYR A 54 -9.34 0.15 -10.99
C TYR A 54 -9.99 -1.21 -10.66
N GLU A 55 -10.62 -1.87 -11.63
CA GLU A 55 -11.14 -3.23 -11.56
C GLU A 55 -10.20 -4.25 -12.24
N ASP A 56 -9.13 -3.78 -12.89
CA ASP A 56 -8.18 -4.65 -13.61
C ASP A 56 -7.40 -5.53 -12.61
N PRO A 57 -7.60 -6.87 -12.63
CA PRO A 57 -6.98 -7.76 -11.65
C PRO A 57 -5.45 -7.72 -11.67
N ILE A 58 -4.84 -7.49 -12.85
CA ILE A 58 -3.39 -7.42 -13.00
C ILE A 58 -2.86 -6.15 -12.32
N VAL A 59 -3.55 -5.04 -12.52
CA VAL A 59 -3.19 -3.76 -11.91
C VAL A 59 -3.36 -3.82 -10.40
N ILE A 60 -4.48 -4.36 -9.92
CA ILE A 60 -4.73 -4.54 -8.49
C ILE A 60 -3.64 -5.40 -7.84
N ALA A 61 -3.33 -6.56 -8.43
CA ALA A 61 -2.28 -7.45 -7.93
C ALA A 61 -0.91 -6.76 -7.90
N THR A 62 -0.54 -6.06 -8.96
CA THR A 62 0.72 -5.30 -9.05
C THR A 62 0.81 -4.22 -7.96
N CYS A 63 -0.29 -3.50 -7.72
CA CYS A 63 -0.34 -2.48 -6.68
C CYS A 63 -0.24 -3.08 -5.28
N HIS A 64 -0.95 -4.18 -5.02
CA HIS A 64 -0.87 -4.88 -3.73
C HIS A 64 0.52 -5.43 -3.43
N ASP A 65 1.22 -5.99 -4.42
CA ASP A 65 2.57 -6.51 -4.23
C ASP A 65 3.58 -5.39 -3.92
N ARG A 66 3.42 -4.22 -4.56
CA ARG A 66 4.22 -3.03 -4.23
C ARG A 66 3.95 -2.55 -2.81
N LEU A 67 2.68 -2.42 -2.42
CA LEU A 67 2.31 -1.98 -1.08
C LEU A 67 2.70 -2.99 0.01
N ARG A 68 2.69 -4.30 -0.29
CA ARG A 68 3.25 -5.33 0.60
C ARG A 68 4.74 -5.08 0.85
N THR A 69 5.48 -4.69 -0.19
CA THR A 69 6.90 -4.32 -0.07
C THR A 69 7.08 -3.06 0.78
N CYS A 70 6.26 -2.02 0.56
CA CYS A 70 6.24 -0.83 1.42
C CYS A 70 5.99 -1.19 2.88
N PHE A 71 4.96 -2.00 3.17
CA PHE A 71 4.65 -2.40 4.53
C PHE A 71 5.81 -3.15 5.18
N LYS A 72 6.44 -4.09 4.44
CA LYS A 72 7.61 -4.82 4.92
C LYS A 72 8.74 -3.86 5.33
N SER A 73 9.03 -2.85 4.52
CA SER A 73 10.05 -1.85 4.83
C SER A 73 9.67 -0.96 6.01
N ILE A 74 8.42 -0.49 6.11
CA ILE A 74 7.95 0.27 7.29
C ILE A 74 8.18 -0.54 8.56
N ARG A 75 7.83 -1.83 8.54
CA ARG A 75 8.01 -2.73 9.68
C ARG A 75 9.49 -2.89 10.03
N GLU A 76 10.35 -3.19 9.06
CA GLU A 76 11.79 -3.35 9.29
C GLU A 76 12.44 -2.05 9.79
N PHE A 77 12.04 -0.90 9.24
CA PHE A 77 12.47 0.41 9.71
C PHE A 77 12.07 0.63 11.16
N HIS A 78 10.80 0.38 11.51
CA HIS A 78 10.32 0.50 12.88
C HIS A 78 11.00 -0.45 13.85
N ASP A 79 11.23 -1.70 13.44
CA ASP A 79 11.89 -2.69 14.30
C ASP A 79 13.36 -2.30 14.56
N THR A 80 14.00 -1.60 13.61
CA THR A 80 15.38 -1.14 13.72
C THR A 80 15.51 0.15 14.53
N PHE A 81 14.66 1.15 14.26
CA PHE A 81 14.82 2.50 14.80
C PHE A 81 13.82 2.86 15.90
N GLY A 82 12.79 2.04 16.12
CA GLY A 82 11.72 2.30 17.08
C GLY A 82 10.73 3.39 16.66
N THR A 83 10.88 3.95 15.46
CA THR A 83 10.06 5.03 14.90
C THR A 83 9.43 4.61 13.59
N LEU A 84 8.41 5.33 13.13
CA LEU A 84 7.78 5.09 11.84
C LEU A 84 8.33 6.06 10.78
N PRO A 85 8.31 5.69 9.49
CA PRO A 85 8.67 6.60 8.41
C PRO A 85 7.83 7.88 8.43
N GLN A 86 8.48 8.99 8.12
CA GLN A 86 7.95 10.34 8.06
C GLN A 86 7.69 10.79 6.62
N ILE A 87 7.07 11.95 6.48
CA ILE A 87 6.87 12.59 5.17
C ILE A 87 8.23 12.83 4.51
N GLY A 88 8.34 12.45 3.23
CA GLY A 88 9.57 12.50 2.46
C GLY A 88 10.42 11.22 2.50
N ASP A 89 10.17 10.33 3.46
CA ASP A 89 10.88 9.06 3.53
C ASP A 89 10.49 8.12 2.38
N ARG A 90 11.46 7.31 1.96
CA ARG A 90 11.28 6.27 0.95
C ARG A 90 10.88 4.97 1.61
N LEU A 91 9.86 4.32 1.06
CA LEU A 91 9.31 3.09 1.63
C LEU A 91 9.85 1.81 1.03
N PHE A 92 10.61 1.82 -0.08
CA PHE A 92 11.39 0.68 -0.58
C PHE A 92 12.18 1.13 -1.81
N ASP A 93 13.34 0.52 -2.10
CA ASP A 93 14.17 0.61 -3.32
C ASP A 93 14.44 2.00 -3.97
N GLU A 94 15.66 2.22 -4.45
CA GLU A 94 16.05 3.50 -5.05
C GLU A 94 15.37 3.81 -6.39
N ASP A 95 14.92 2.77 -7.10
CA ASP A 95 14.52 2.87 -8.51
C ASP A 95 13.02 2.72 -8.74
N SER A 96 12.33 2.01 -7.85
CA SER A 96 10.90 1.71 -7.96
C SER A 96 10.07 2.20 -6.77
N GLY A 97 10.73 2.90 -5.85
CA GLY A 97 10.19 3.26 -4.56
C GLY A 97 8.99 4.19 -4.58
N LEU A 98 8.14 4.01 -3.56
CA LEU A 98 7.10 4.95 -3.22
C LEU A 98 7.59 5.87 -2.10
N LEU A 99 7.34 7.17 -2.26
CA LEU A 99 7.64 8.19 -1.26
C LEU A 99 6.40 8.44 -0.39
N VAL A 100 6.61 8.67 0.90
CA VAL A 100 5.56 9.17 1.78
C VAL A 100 5.29 10.63 1.43
N GLN A 101 4.14 10.91 0.84
CA GLN A 101 3.67 12.28 0.59
C GLN A 101 3.08 12.90 1.84
N GLU A 102 2.20 12.14 2.49
CA GLU A 102 1.46 12.57 3.67
C GLU A 102 1.29 11.39 4.61
N ARG A 103 1.12 11.71 5.88
CA ARG A 103 0.87 10.74 6.94
C ARG A 103 -0.20 11.30 7.86
N SER A 104 -1.22 10.50 8.13
CA SER A 104 -2.25 10.81 9.13
C SER A 104 -2.34 9.70 10.17
N ILE A 105 -2.76 10.09 11.38
CA ILE A 105 -2.90 9.19 12.52
C ILE A 105 -4.30 9.40 13.09
N ASP A 106 -5.06 8.32 13.17
CA ASP A 106 -6.35 8.27 13.86
C ASP A 106 -6.18 7.39 15.11
N GLY A 107 -6.18 8.04 16.27
CA GLY A 107 -5.98 7.37 17.56
C GLY A 107 -7.19 6.60 18.06
N ASP A 108 -8.40 6.98 17.62
CA ASP A 108 -9.63 6.30 18.03
C ASP A 108 -9.75 4.95 17.31
N LEU A 109 -9.38 4.93 16.02
CA LEU A 109 -9.39 3.72 15.20
C LEU A 109 -8.07 2.93 15.25
N MET A 110 -7.03 3.49 15.87
CA MET A 110 -5.66 2.96 15.89
C MET A 110 -5.14 2.72 14.45
N ILE A 111 -5.34 3.70 13.56
CA ILE A 111 -4.95 3.63 12.15
C ILE A 111 -3.87 4.67 11.85
N ILE A 112 -2.88 4.27 11.05
CA ILE A 112 -1.89 5.16 10.45
C ILE A 112 -2.05 5.03 8.94
N SER A 113 -2.36 6.15 8.28
CA SER A 113 -2.51 6.19 6.82
C SER A 113 -1.31 6.87 6.19
N TYR A 114 -0.78 6.24 5.14
CA TYR A 114 0.29 6.76 4.30
C TYR A 114 -0.26 7.08 2.91
N ILE A 115 -0.21 8.36 2.53
CA ILE A 115 -0.43 8.75 1.14
C ILE A 115 0.90 8.63 0.41
N VAL A 116 0.94 7.84 -0.65
CA VAL A 116 2.18 7.50 -1.34
C VAL A 116 2.18 7.96 -2.79
N LEU A 117 3.34 8.41 -3.26
CA LEU A 117 3.52 8.94 -4.62
C LEU A 117 4.66 8.21 -5.34
N PRO A 118 4.64 8.16 -6.68
CA PRO A 118 5.70 7.53 -7.45
C PRO A 118 6.96 8.37 -7.29
N GLN A 119 8.12 7.72 -7.14
CA GLN A 119 9.38 8.42 -7.29
C GLN A 119 9.60 8.80 -8.76
N ILE A 120 9.95 10.05 -9.02
CA ILE A 120 10.38 10.51 -10.35
C ILE A 120 11.81 10.91 -10.19
N ARG A 121 12.69 10.28 -10.97
CA ARG A 121 14.03 10.80 -11.15
C ARG A 121 13.89 12.15 -11.82
N THR A 122 14.07 13.23 -11.08
CA THR A 122 14.57 14.47 -11.68
C THR A 122 15.99 14.15 -12.13
N THR A 123 16.16 13.82 -13.41
CA THR A 123 17.46 13.88 -14.05
C THR A 123 17.94 15.31 -13.91
N SER A 124 18.85 15.54 -12.97
CA SER A 124 19.65 16.76 -12.88
C SER A 124 20.70 16.76 -13.98
#